data_AF-A0A947RZK9-F1
#
_entry.id   AF-A0A947RZK9-F1
#
_cell.length_a   1.000
_cell.length_b   1.000
_cell.length_c   1.000
_cell.angle_alpha   90.00
_cell.angle_beta   90.00
_cell.angle_gamma   90.00
#
_symmetry.space_group_name_H-M   'P 1'
#
loop_
_entity.id
_entity.type
_entity.pdbx_description
1 polymer ?
#
loop_
_entity_poly.entity_id
_entity_poly.type
_entity_poly.pdbx_seq_one_letter_code
_entity_poly.pdbx_strand_id
1 'polypeptide(L)' 'MDKIKFGTDGWRAIISDEFTFENVGIVAQAVADFIKAQKKPVY' A
#
# COMPACT_ATOMS: atom_id res chain seq x y z
N MET A 1 -7.34 -11.81 -6.29
CA MET A 1 -6.67 -10.80 -5.44
C MET A 1 -5.26 -10.73 -5.95
N ASP A 2 -5.02 -9.76 -6.82
CA ASP A 2 -3.74 -9.65 -7.52
C ASP A 2 -2.64 -9.34 -6.52
N LYS A 3 -1.43 -9.79 -6.84
CA LYS A 3 -0.41 -10.02 -5.82
C LYS A 3 0.36 -8.73 -5.56
N ILE A 4 -0.15 -7.89 -4.66
CA ILE A 4 0.62 -6.76 -4.10
C ILE A 4 1.82 -7.34 -3.34
N LYS A 5 3.03 -7.14 -3.87
CA LYS A 5 4.28 -7.62 -3.26
C LYS A 5 5.33 -6.52 -3.24
N PHE A 6 5.76 -6.14 -2.04
CA PHE A 6 6.83 -5.17 -1.85
C PHE A 6 8.21 -5.83 -2.00
N GLY A 7 9.07 -5.22 -2.82
CA GLY A 7 10.51 -5.47 -2.84
C GLY A 7 11.27 -4.42 -2.03
N THR A 8 12.59 -4.38 -2.20
CA THR A 8 13.48 -3.43 -1.48
C THR A 8 13.05 -1.97 -1.64
N ASP A 9 12.66 -1.58 -2.86
CA ASP A 9 12.30 -0.20 -3.19
C ASP A 9 10.79 0.00 -3.35
N GLY A 10 9.98 -0.84 -2.70
CA GLY A 10 8.53 -0.76 -2.75
C GLY A 10 7.86 -1.74 -3.71
N TRP A 11 6.62 -1.44 -4.08
CA TRP A 11 5.82 -2.28 -4.97
C TRP A 11 5.95 -1.82 -6.43
N ARG A 12 6.24 -2.76 -7.33
CA ARG A 12 6.28 -2.57 -8.79
C ARG A 12 5.33 -3.57 -9.43
N ALA A 13 4.58 -3.14 -10.43
CA ALA A 13 3.51 -3.92 -11.05
C ALA A 13 3.28 -3.50 -12.51
N ILE A 14 2.65 -4.38 -13.29
CA ILE A 14 2.28 -4.11 -14.68
C ILE A 14 1.04 -3.21 -14.74
N ILE A 15 1.09 -2.13 -15.52
CA ILE A 15 -0.02 -1.19 -15.69
C ILE A 15 -1.24 -1.89 -16.30
N SER A 16 -2.43 -1.59 -15.74
CA SER A 16 -3.73 -2.15 -16.13
C SER A 16 -3.95 -3.64 -15.85
N ASP A 17 -2.94 -4.35 -15.34
CA ASP A 17 -3.06 -5.73 -14.85
C ASP A 17 -3.00 -5.73 -13.32
N GLU A 18 -1.82 -5.41 -12.75
CA GLU A 18 -1.62 -5.39 -11.31
C GLU A 18 -1.57 -3.96 -10.75
N PHE A 19 -1.07 -2.99 -11.52
CA PHE A 19 -1.07 -1.57 -11.15
C PHE A 19 -2.40 -0.93 -11.60
N THR A 20 -3.45 -1.25 -10.86
CA THR A 20 -4.82 -0.75 -11.07
C THR A 20 -5.18 0.27 -10.00
N PHE A 21 -6.20 1.11 -10.24
CA PHE A 21 -6.69 2.07 -9.23
C PHE A 21 -7.13 1.38 -7.93
N GLU A 22 -7.71 0.18 -8.03
CA GLU A 22 -8.11 -0.63 -6.87
C GLU A 22 -6.89 -1.00 -6.01
N ASN A 23 -5.86 -1.60 -6.62
CA ASN A 23 -4.67 -2.02 -5.89
C ASN A 23 -3.86 -0.83 -5.34
N VAL A 24 -3.82 0.29 -6.06
CA VAL A 24 -3.24 1.54 -5.55
C VAL A 24 -4.02 2.04 -4.32
N GLY A 25 -5.35 1.96 -4.34
CA GLY A 25 -6.20 2.30 -3.20
C GLY A 25 -5.91 1.45 -1.96
N ILE A 26 -5.74 0.14 -2.14
CA ILE A 26 -5.35 -0.78 -1.06
C ILE A 26 -3.99 -0.39 -0.46
N VAL A 27 -2.99 -0.14 -1.31
CA VAL A 27 -1.65 0.27 -0.86
C VAL A 27 -1.71 1.59 -0.10
N ALA A 28 -2.43 2.58 -0.62
CA ALA A 28 -2.57 3.88 0.03
C ALA A 28 -3.21 3.77 1.43
N GLN A 29 -4.27 2.97 1.55
CA GLN A 29 -4.94 2.73 2.83
C GLN A 29 -4.01 2.02 3.83
N ALA A 30 -3.30 0.97 3.39
CA ALA A 30 -2.34 0.26 4.24
C ALA A 30 -1.22 1.17 4.76
N VAL A 31 -0.69 2.08 3.92
CA VAL A 31 0.32 3.06 4.33
C VAL A 31 -0.27 4.08 5.32
N ALA A 32 -1.49 4.56 5.10
CA ALA A 32 -2.16 5.47 6.03
C ALA A 32 -2.36 4.84 7.42
N ASP A 33 -2.78 3.57 7.46
CA ASP A 33 -2.97 2.83 8.72
C ASP A 33 -1.65 2.55 9.42
N PHE A 34 -0.59 2.22 8.67
CA PHE A 34 0.76 2.09 9.21
C PHE A 34 1.25 3.39 9.86
N ILE A 35 1.07 4.53 9.20
CA ILE A 35 1.44 5.85 9.76
C ILE A 35 0.62 6.16 11.02
N LYS A 36 -0.69 5.88 11.02
CA LYS A 36 -1.55 6.08 12.21
C LYS A 36 -1.08 5.21 13.38
N ALA A 37 -0.73 3.95 13.13
CA ALA A 37 -0.24 3.04 14.16
C ALA A 37 1.11 3.47 14.76
N GLN A 38 1.96 4.16 14.00
CA GLN A 38 3.23 4.69 14.50
C GLN A 38 3.10 6.00 15.29
N LYS A 39 2.02 6.77 15.09
CA LYS A 39 1.76 7.92 15.94
C LYS A 39 1.43 7.41 17.33
N LYS A 40 2.28 7.70 18.32
CA LYS A 40 1.92 7.50 19.73
C LYS A 40 0.59 8.21 19.97
N PRO A 41 -0.43 7.54 20.55
CA PRO A 41 -1.62 8.26 20.97
C PRO A 41 -1.16 9.38 21.90
N VAL A 42 -1.42 10.62 21.48
CA VAL A 42 -1.24 11.79 22.34
C VAL A 42 -2.44 11.75 23.28
N TYR A 43 -2.22 11.21 24.47
CA TYR A 43 -3.15 11.35 25.60
C TYR A 43 -2.93 12.71 26.25
#